data_AF-A0A849FWJ0-F1
#
_entry.id   AF-A0A849FWJ0-F1
#
_cell.length_a   1.000
_cell.length_b   1.000
_cell.length_c   1.000
_cell.angle_alpha   90.00
_cell.angle_beta   90.00
_cell.angle_gamma   90.00
#
_symmetry.space_group_name_H-M   'P 1'
#
loop_
_entity.id
_entity.type
_entity.pdbx_description
1 polymer ?
#
loop_
_entity_poly.entity_id
_entity_poly.type
_entity_poly.pdbx_seq_one_letter_code
_entity_poly.pdbx_strand_id
1 'polypeptide(L)' 'MELDFWFFALAVPAVLIAGMSKGGFGSGAAFVATPILALRLEPAQALGVMLPLL' A
#
# COMPACT_ATOMS: atom_id res chain seq x y z
N MET A 1 10.39 -9.43 5.46
CA MET A 1 9.23 -8.62 5.89
C MET A 1 8.92 -8.99 7.33
N GLU A 2 9.28 -8.12 8.28
CA GLU A 2 8.89 -8.30 9.68
C GLU A 2 7.53 -7.63 9.91
N LEU A 3 6.61 -8.31 10.58
CA LEU A 3 5.25 -7.82 10.86
C LEU A 3 5.23 -7.02 12.17
N ASP A 4 5.95 -5.90 12.18
CA ASP A 4 6.07 -5.00 13.33
C ASP A 4 5.01 -3.88 13.30
N PHE A 5 4.98 -3.06 14.36
CA PHE A 5 4.05 -1.93 14.45
C PHE A 5 4.20 -0.95 13.26
N TRP A 6 5.43 -0.68 12.83
CA TRP A 6 5.71 0.26 11.75
C TRP A 6 5.24 -0.24 10.39
N PHE A 7 5.35 -1.54 10.13
CA PHE A 7 4.77 -2.18 8.96
C PHE A 7 3.27 -1.91 8.90
N PHE A 8 2.52 -2.21 9.96
CA PHE A 8 1.07 -2.00 9.98
C PHE A 8 0.70 -0.52 9.91
N ALA A 9 1.47 0.35 10.58
CA ALA A 9 1.25 1.80 10.55
C ALA A 9 1.35 2.39 9.12
N LEU A 10 2.18 1.81 8.25
CA LEU A 10 2.28 2.19 6.84
C LEU A 10 1.31 1.40 5.94
N ALA A 11 1.18 0.09 6.17
CA ALA A 11 0.41 -0.79 5.30
C ALA A 11 -1.09 -0.56 5.37
N VAL A 12 -1.65 -0.36 6.56
CA VAL A 12 -3.08 -0.13 6.74
C VAL A 12 -3.57 1.11 5.98
N PRO A 13 -3.01 2.31 6.16
CA PRO A 13 -3.45 3.48 5.39
C PRO A 13 -3.19 3.33 3.89
N ALA A 14 -2.06 2.75 3.48
CA ALA A 14 -1.76 2.49 2.07
C ALA A 14 -2.82 1.60 1.40
N VAL A 15 -3.17 0.49 2.05
CA VAL A 15 -4.21 -0.45 1.58
C VAL A 15 -5.58 0.20 1.55
N LEU A 16 -5.94 1.00 2.56
CA LEU A 16 -7.21 1.72 2.59
C LEU A 16 -7.32 2.73 1.44
N ILE A 17 -6.26 3.50 1.17
CA ILE A 17 -6.22 4.46 0.06
C ILE A 17 -6.39 3.73 -1.29
N ALA A 18 -5.63 2.65 -1.51
CA ALA A 18 -5.74 1.86 -2.73
C ALA A 18 -7.12 1.20 -2.88
N GLY A 19 -7.65 0.62 -1.81
CA GLY A 19 -8.96 -0.01 -1.77
C GLY A 19 -10.10 0.97 -2.11
N MET A 20 -10.09 2.17 -1.52
CA MET A 20 -11.07 3.22 -1.85
C MET A 20 -10.97 3.65 -3.32
N SER A 21 -9.73 3.82 -3.82
CA SER A 21 -9.46 4.18 -5.22
C SER A 21 -9.95 3.14 -6.22
N LYS A 22 -9.92 1.85 -5.87
CA LYS A 22 -10.48 0.77 -6.70
C LYS A 22 -11.98 0.55 -6.48
N GLY A 23 -12.51 0.95 -5.32
CA GLY A 23 -13.94 0.95 -4.99
C GLY A 23 -14.77 2.08 -5.63
N GLY A 24 -14.16 2.92 -6.49
CA GLY A 24 -14.84 4.00 -7.20
C GLY A 24 -14.67 5.40 -6.59
N PHE A 25 -13.84 5.56 -5.54
CA PHE A 25 -13.61 6.85 -4.87
C PHE A 25 -12.15 7.30 -5.02
N GLY A 26 -11.91 8.47 -5.62
CA GLY A 26 -10.55 9.05 -5.72
C GLY A 26 -9.70 8.39 -6.81
N SER A 27 -10.18 8.45 -8.06
CA SER A 27 -9.73 7.77 -9.30
C SER A 27 -8.27 8.00 -9.73
N GLY A 28 -7.33 7.71 -8.85
CA GLY A 28 -5.89 7.91 -9.05
C GLY A 28 -5.09 7.77 -7.75
N ALA A 29 -5.71 7.85 -6.57
CA ALA A 29 -4.98 7.79 -5.31
C ALA A 29 -4.29 6.44 -5.04
N ALA A 30 -4.69 5.35 -5.71
CA ALA A 30 -4.04 4.05 -5.55
C ALA A 30 -2.52 4.06 -5.83
N PHE A 31 -2.01 4.96 -6.68
CA PHE A 31 -0.60 4.96 -7.06
C PHE A 31 0.34 5.24 -5.88
N VAL A 32 -0.11 5.94 -4.84
CA VAL A 32 0.74 6.30 -3.69
C VAL A 32 0.95 5.15 -2.70
N ALA A 33 0.13 4.11 -2.76
CA ALA A 33 0.16 3.04 -1.75
C ALA A 33 1.45 2.21 -1.81
N THR A 34 1.93 1.86 -3.00
CA THR A 34 3.20 1.14 -3.18
C THR A 34 4.43 1.93 -2.71
N PRO A 35 4.62 3.21 -3.10
CA PRO A 35 5.75 4.00 -2.60
C PRO A 35 5.68 4.30 -1.09
N ILE A 36 4.49 4.39 -0.49
CA ILE A 36 4.35 4.47 0.98
C ILE A 36 4.94 3.23 1.66
N LEU A 37 4.64 2.03 1.15
CA LEU A 37 5.21 0.78 1.67
C LEU A 37 6.72 0.67 1.41
N ALA A 38 7.20 1.19 0.28
CA ALA A 38 8.62 1.19 -0.08
C ALA A 38 9.50 2.06 0.84
N LEU A 39 8.90 2.86 1.73
CA LEU A 39 9.64 3.57 2.79
C LEU A 39 10.27 2.61 3.82
N ARG A 40 9.76 1.38 3.95
CA ARG A 40 10.22 0.40 4.94
C ARG A 40 10.51 -0.98 4.34
N LEU A 41 9.85 -1.33 3.24
CA LEU A 41 10.00 -2.59 2.52
C LEU A 41 10.86 -2.41 1.28
N GLU A 42 11.51 -3.49 0.84
CA GLU A 42 12.11 -3.52 -0.49
C GLU A 42 11.03 -3.30 -1.56
N PRO A 43 11.32 -2.59 -2.67
CA PRO A 43 10.31 -2.26 -3.68
C PRO A 43 9.54 -3.48 -4.23
N ALA A 44 10.21 -4.62 -4.40
CA ALA A 44 9.58 -5.86 -4.84
C ALA A 44 8.57 -6.41 -3.81
N GLN A 45 8.88 -6.30 -2.52
CA GLN A 45 7.98 -6.71 -1.44
C GLN A 45 6.79 -5.76 -1.32
N ALA A 46 7.03 -4.44 -1.37
CA ALA A 46 5.98 -3.44 -1.36
C ALA A 46 5.00 -3.63 -2.53
N LEU A 47 5.53 -3.87 -3.73
CA LEU A 47 4.74 -4.19 -4.91
C LEU A 47 3.93 -5.48 -4.70
N GLY A 48 4.58 -6.55 -4.22
CA GLY A 48 3.93 -7.83 -3.95
C GLY A 48 2.74 -7.73 -2.98
N VAL A 49 2.85 -6.91 -1.95
CA VAL A 49 1.75 -6.63 -1.01
C VAL A 49 0.59 -5.91 -1.69
N MET A 50 0.88 -4.96 -2.61
CA MET A 50 -0.14 -4.15 -3.26
C MET A 50 -0.76 -4.78 -4.52
N LEU A 51 -0.15 -5.82 -5.12
CA LEU A 51 -0.62 -6.47 -6.35
C LEU A 51 -2.14 -6.76 -6.41
N PRO A 52 -2.80 -7.25 -5.34
CA PRO A 52 -4.25 -7.48 -5.37
C PRO A 52 -5.11 -6.22 -5.53
N LEU A 53 -4.54 -5.04 -5.25
CA LEU A 53 -5.21 -3.73 -5.27
C LEU A 53 -4.73 -2.84 -6.42
N LEU A 54 -3.73 -3.26 -7.19
CA LEU A 54 -3.21 -2.52 -8.34
C LEU A 54 -4.12 -2.57 -9.57
#